data_AF-A0A352MU91-F1
#
_entry.id   AF-A0A352MU91-F1
#
_cell.length_a   1.000
_cell.length_b   1.000
_cell.length_c   1.000
_cell.angle_alpha   90.00
_cell.angle_beta   90.00
_cell.angle_gamma   90.00
#
_symmetry.space_group_name_H-M   'P 1'
#
loop_
_entity.id
_entity.type
_entity.pdbx_description
1 polymer ?
#
loop_
_entity_poly.entity_id
_entity_poly.type
_entity_poly.pdbx_seq_one_letter_code
_entity_poly.pdbx_strand_id
1 'polypeptide(L)'
;MENSINQLYILFVFIISGSIIGILFDLFRILRKSFKTPDIITYIEDTLFWIITGLFLLYIIFKYSFGEIRIYMFVSLIIGVVTYFLTISKYF
;
A
#
# COMPACT_ATOMS: atom_id res chain seq x y z
N MET A 1 11.85 -19.89 18.81
CA MET A 1 11.82 -20.59 17.51
C MET A 1 10.85 -19.81 16.64
N GLU A 2 11.36 -19.15 15.61
CA GLU A 2 10.53 -18.37 14.69
C GLU A 2 9.60 -19.35 13.97
N ASN A 3 8.31 -19.36 14.32
CA ASN A 3 7.37 -20.29 13.71
C ASN A 3 7.14 -19.85 12.25
N SER A 4 7.31 -20.78 11.31
CA SER A 4 6.98 -20.59 9.88
C SER A 4 5.54 -20.08 9.68
N ILE A 5 4.64 -20.44 10.58
CA ILE A 5 3.25 -19.94 10.64
C ILE A 5 3.20 -18.41 10.82
N ASN A 6 4.07 -17.84 11.66
CA ASN A 6 4.12 -16.40 11.88
C ASN A 6 4.64 -15.65 10.64
N GLN A 7 5.61 -16.23 9.93
CA GLN A 7 6.13 -15.65 8.69
C GLN A 7 5.07 -15.65 7.58
N LEU A 8 4.32 -16.75 7.43
CA LEU A 8 3.18 -16.84 6.53
C LEU A 8 2.09 -15.81 6.88
N TYR A 9 1.81 -15.63 8.17
CA TYR A 9 0.85 -14.62 8.62
C TYR A 9 1.28 -13.21 8.23
N ILE A 10 2.54 -12.84 8.50
CA ILE A 10 3.11 -11.54 8.11
C ILE A 10 3.05 -11.37 6.59
N LEU A 11 3.38 -12.41 5.82
CA LEU A 11 3.31 -12.40 4.35
C LEU A 11 1.89 -12.01 3.87
N PHE A 12 0.85 -12.68 4.36
CA PHE A 12 -0.53 -12.35 3.99
C PHE A 12 -0.96 -10.95 4.41
N VAL A 13 -0.55 -10.50 5.61
CA VAL A 13 -0.82 -9.13 6.07
C VAL A 13 -0.22 -8.11 5.09
N PHE A 14 1.02 -8.31 4.64
CA PHE A 14 1.67 -7.41 3.69
C PHE A 14 1.06 -7.47 2.28
N ILE A 15 0.58 -8.63 1.82
CA ILE A 15 -0.19 -8.71 0.56
C ILE A 15 -1.46 -7.86 0.67
N ILE A 16 -2.26 -8.03 1.73
CA ILE A 16 -3.50 -7.27 1.93
C ILE A 16 -3.20 -5.78 2.04
N SER A 17 -2.13 -5.42 2.76
CA SER A 17 -1.66 -4.04 2.90
C SER A 17 -1.29 -3.42 1.56
N GLY A 18 -0.62 -4.18 0.68
CA GLY A 18 -0.34 -3.76 -0.68
C GLY A 18 -1.61 -3.46 -1.48
N SER A 19 -2.62 -4.32 -1.38
CA SER A 19 -3.92 -4.07 -2.02
C SER A 19 -4.60 -2.80 -1.49
N ILE A 20 -4.51 -2.53 -0.18
CA ILE A 20 -5.04 -1.31 0.44
C ILE A 20 -4.32 -0.06 -0.09
N ILE A 21 -3.00 -0.12 -0.28
CA ILE A 21 -2.22 0.97 -0.88
C ILE A 21 -2.67 1.21 -2.33
N GLY A 22 -2.95 0.14 -3.08
CA GLY A 22 -3.54 0.23 -4.41
C GLY A 22 -4.89 0.95 -4.42
N ILE A 23 -5.79 0.61 -3.49
CA ILE A 23 -7.09 1.29 -3.32
C ILE A 23 -6.89 2.77 -3.01
N LEU A 24 -5.98 3.08 -2.09
CA LEU A 24 -5.66 4.46 -1.72
C LEU A 24 -5.16 5.25 -2.93
N PHE A 25 -4.28 4.64 -3.74
CA PHE A 25 -3.79 5.26 -4.97
C PHE A 25 -4.92 5.55 -5.96
N ASP A 26 -5.83 4.59 -6.19
CA ASP A 26 -6.96 4.79 -7.10
C ASP A 26 -7.92 5.89 -6.60
N LEU A 27 -8.09 6.06 -5.29
CA LEU A 27 -8.86 7.19 -4.74
C LEU A 27 -8.27 8.54 -5.19
N PHE A 28 -6.95 8.74 -5.02
CA PHE A 28 -6.29 9.96 -5.50
C PHE A 28 -6.36 10.09 -7.02
N ARG A 29 -6.22 8.98 -7.77
CA ARG A 29 -6.36 8.97 -9.23
C ARG A 29 -7.74 9.42 -9.70
N ILE A 30 -8.80 8.95 -9.04
CA ILE A 30 -10.19 9.32 -9.36
C ILE A 30 -10.45 10.78 -9.00
N LEU A 31 -9.97 11.26 -7.84
CA LEU A 31 -10.08 12.67 -7.45
C LEU A 31 -9.45 13.58 -8.51
N ARG A 32 -8.25 13.24 -8.98
CA ARG A 32 -7.57 13.99 -10.04
C ARG A 32 -8.32 14.00 -11.37
N LYS A 33 -8.95 12.89 -11.75
CA LYS A 33 -9.78 12.81 -12.98
C LYS A 33 -11.10 13.56 -12.85
N SER A 34 -11.71 13.56 -11.67
CA SER A 34 -13.04 14.12 -11.45
C SER A 34 -13.05 15.64 -11.32
N PHE A 35 -11.95 16.24 -10.85
CA PHE A 35 -11.81 17.69 -10.70
C PHE A 35 -10.76 18.23 -11.68
N LYS A 36 -10.95 19.44 -12.23
CA LYS A 36 -9.87 20.15 -12.95
C LYS A 36 -8.79 20.55 -11.94
N THR A 37 -7.90 19.62 -11.62
CA THR A 37 -6.84 19.75 -10.64
C THR A 37 -5.65 20.47 -11.27
N PRO A 38 -5.28 21.69 -10.83
CA PRO A 38 -4.07 22.34 -11.26
C PRO A 38 -2.83 21.61 -10.70
N ASP A 39 -1.68 21.80 -11.34
CA ASP A 39 -0.43 21.09 -11.01
C ASP A 39 -0.05 21.19 -9.53
N ILE A 40 -0.30 22.35 -8.89
CA ILE A 40 -0.04 22.57 -7.46
C ILE A 40 -0.84 21.59 -6.59
N ILE A 41 -2.11 21.34 -6.91
CA ILE A 41 -2.95 20.41 -6.15
C ILE A 41 -2.47 18.97 -6.37
N THR A 42 -2.02 18.64 -7.58
CA THR A 42 -1.41 17.34 -7.87
C THR A 42 -0.19 17.06 -6.99
N TYR A 43 0.72 18.04 -6.84
CA TYR A 43 1.88 17.89 -5.94
C TYR A 43 1.48 17.71 -4.47
N ILE A 44 0.43 18.41 -4.03
CA ILE A 44 -0.11 18.25 -2.67
C ILE A 44 -0.70 16.85 -2.47
N GLU A 45 -1.50 16.36 -3.42
CA GLU A 45 -2.05 15.00 -3.41
C GLU A 45 -0.94 13.94 -3.36
N ASP A 46 0.09 14.07 -4.20
CA ASP A 46 1.21 13.11 -4.25
C ASP A 46 1.99 13.11 -2.93
N THR A 47 2.25 14.29 -2.37
CA THR A 47 2.93 14.43 -1.07
C THR A 47 2.09 13.80 0.05
N LEU A 48 0.78 14.05 0.05
CA LEU A 48 -0.14 13.52 1.03
C LEU A 48 -0.26 11.99 0.91
N PHE A 49 -0.31 11.46 -0.31
CA PHE A 49 -0.28 10.04 -0.59
C PHE A 49 1.00 9.38 -0.05
N TRP A 50 2.17 9.98 -0.28
CA TRP A 50 3.44 9.46 0.24
C TRP A 50 3.48 9.46 1.76
N ILE A 51 3.01 10.52 2.42
CA ILE A 51 2.97 10.61 3.89
C ILE A 51 2.03 9.54 4.45
N ILE A 52 0.80 9.43 3.93
CA ILE A 52 -0.19 8.45 4.41
C ILE A 52 0.31 7.03 4.20
N THR A 53 0.81 6.72 3.01
CA THR A 53 1.32 5.38 2.67
C THR A 53 2.54 5.03 3.52
N GLY A 54 3.46 5.98 3.73
CA GLY A 54 4.64 5.80 4.57
C GLY A 54 4.26 5.54 6.04
N LEU A 55 3.37 6.34 6.62
CA LEU A 55 2.89 6.15 7.99
C LEU A 55 2.14 4.81 8.15
N PHE A 56 1.32 4.45 7.17
CA PHE A 56 0.61 3.17 7.14
C PHE A 56 1.58 1.98 7.09
N LEU A 57 2.59 2.04 6.22
CA LEU A 57 3.61 1.01 6.11
C LEU A 57 4.40 0.85 7.42
N LEU A 58 4.86 1.98 7.99
CA LEU A 58 5.55 1.99 9.27
C LEU A 58 4.69 1.36 10.35
N TYR A 59 3.42 1.74 10.46
CA TYR A 59 2.48 1.18 11.42
C TYR A 59 2.38 -0.35 11.29
N ILE A 60 2.25 -0.88 10.07
CA ILE A 60 2.17 -2.33 9.84
C ILE A 60 3.47 -3.03 10.22
N ILE A 61 4.63 -2.48 9.84
CA ILE A 61 5.94 -3.05 10.19
C ILE A 61 6.11 -3.12 11.72
N PHE A 62 5.79 -2.05 12.43
CA PHE A 62 5.87 -2.05 13.90
C PHE A 62 4.85 -2.98 14.55
N LYS A 63 3.62 -3.04 14.02
CA LYS A 63 2.54 -3.82 14.61
C LYS A 63 2.69 -5.33 14.41
N TYR A 64 3.13 -5.76 13.23
CA TYR A 64 3.11 -7.17 12.83
C TYR A 64 4.49 -7.80 12.69
N SER A 65 5.52 -6.99 12.42
CA SER A 65 6.91 -7.46 12.30
C SER A 65 7.79 -7.00 13.46
N PHE A 66 7.21 -6.39 14.50
CA PHE A 66 7.93 -5.82 15.65
C PHE A 66 9.06 -4.86 15.25
N GLY A 67 8.94 -4.18 14.10
CA GLY A 67 9.97 -3.30 13.58
C GLY A 67 11.05 -3.99 12.74
N GLU A 68 11.08 -5.32 12.65
CA GLU A 68 12.02 -6.03 11.80
C GLU A 68 11.67 -5.83 10.33
N ILE A 69 12.65 -5.43 9.52
CA ILE A 69 12.49 -5.22 8.08
C ILE A 69 13.11 -6.38 7.33
N ARG A 70 12.32 -7.03 6.47
CA ARG A 70 12.67 -8.27 5.76
C ARG A 70 12.21 -8.17 4.31
N ILE A 71 12.99 -8.73 3.39
CA ILE A 71 12.78 -8.51 1.95
C ILE A 71 11.46 -9.07 1.44
N TYR A 72 11.01 -10.21 1.98
CA TYR A 72 9.75 -10.83 1.57
C TYR A 72 8.54 -9.94 1.86
N MET A 73 8.62 -9.03 2.84
CA MET A 73 7.52 -8.11 3.15
C MET A 73 7.29 -7.11 2.03
N PHE A 74 8.36 -6.58 1.43
CA PHE A 74 8.26 -5.70 0.26
C PHE A 74 7.79 -6.47 -0.98
N VAL A 75 8.27 -7.69 -1.19
CA VAL A 75 7.79 -8.55 -2.29
C VAL A 75 6.29 -8.81 -2.15
N SER A 76 5.83 -9.13 -0.93
CA SER A 76 4.41 -9.34 -0.62
C SER A 76 3.57 -8.10 -0.90
N LEU A 77 4.08 -6.93 -0.52
CA LEU A 77 3.42 -5.65 -0.77
C LEU A 77 3.28 -5.36 -2.26
N ILE A 78 4.35 -5.56 -3.04
CA ILE A 78 4.33 -5.41 -4.50
C ILE A 78 3.30 -6.38 -5.11
N ILE A 79 3.28 -7.64 -4.68
CA ILE A 79 2.29 -8.62 -5.13
C ILE A 79 0.88 -8.14 -4.85
N GLY A 80 0.60 -7.62 -3.64
CA GLY A 80 -0.70 -7.06 -3.28
C GLY A 80 -1.12 -5.90 -4.18
N VAL A 81 -0.23 -4.92 -4.36
CA VAL A 81 -0.46 -3.75 -5.23
C VAL A 81 -0.74 -4.19 -6.67
N VAL A 82 0.10 -5.06 -7.23
CA VAL A 82 -0.06 -5.56 -8.60
C VAL A 82 -1.36 -6.35 -8.76
N THR A 83 -1.67 -7.21 -7.79
CA THR A 83 -2.92 -7.98 -7.80
C THR A 83 -4.13 -7.06 -7.80
N TYR A 84 -4.13 -6.02 -6.97
CA TYR A 84 -5.20 -5.01 -6.94
C TYR A 84 -5.33 -4.30 -8.30
N PHE A 85 -4.23 -3.83 -8.89
CA PHE A 85 -4.26 -3.14 -10.18
C PHE A 85 -4.76 -4.02 -11.32
N LEU A 86 -4.40 -5.31 -11.32
CA LEU A 86 -4.80 -6.25 -12.38
C LEU A 86 -6.26 -6.71 -12.27
N THR A 87 -6.84 -6.67 -11.06
CA THR A 87 -8.18 -7.21 -10.79
C THR A 87 -9.22 -6.11 -10.62
N ILE A 88 -9.08 -5.28 -9.58
CA ILE A 88 -10.12 -4.36 -9.13
C ILE A 88 -9.97 -2.99 -9.82
N SER A 89 -8.74 -2.48 -9.94
CA SER A 89 -8.49 -1.14 -10.53
C SER A 89 -8.99 -1.00 -11.96
N LYS A 90 -9.15 -2.10 -12.71
CA LYS A 90 -9.72 -2.06 -14.07
C LYS A 90 -11.15 -1.50 -14.12
N TYR A 91 -11.88 -1.58 -13.00
CA TYR A 91 -13.27 -1.13 -12.90
C TYR A 91 -13.39 0.32 -12.44
N PHE A 92 -12.29 0.99 -12.08
CA PHE A 92 -12.22 2.34 -11.51
C PHE A 92 -11.33 3.29 -12.35
#